data_AF-A0A7X9HVM1-F1
#
_entry.id   AF-A0A7X9HVM1-F1
#
_cell.length_a   1.000
_cell.length_b   1.000
_cell.length_c   1.000
_cell.angle_alpha   90.00
_cell.angle_beta   90.00
_cell.angle_gamma   90.00
#
_symmetry.space_group_name_H-M   'P 1'
#
loop_
_entity.id
_entity.type
_entity.pdbx_description
1 polymer ?
#
loop_
_entity_poly.entity_id
_entity_poly.type
_entity_poly.pdbx_seq_one_letter_code
_entity_poly.pdbx_strand_id
1 'polypeptide(L)'
;GRYIDLAPTRIVEIKTLIDTYDGSCLDFADVDSYLDYLADINQPRLPWENEKDLKDVYKNLLLRAHELEETIDKQYKGQALHIFELSEKRLTTANEYNKEINLLREVIKTLNNDLSILQERSLQNVDLYINKLQELNKRRRSLSGQDPLKLEWYTTLTLMALDDAIEISPNYSIGDDNIPIFTAPANIPDIECYYNGFNLVCEVTLLKGRDQWYNEGQPVMRHLRDFEERLDSGDNYCLFIAPIIHRDTLNTFWMSIKMGYEGKKQRIIPLTIEQYIRVLEIVLDKYKSEEIRVDRTHLKVLLQSLVNESSKYSDSNDWVNSIDRVINDWKYCIC
;
A
#
# COMPACT_ATOMS: atom_id res chain seq x y z
N GLY A 1 17.45 9.83 7.80
CA GLY A 1 17.42 9.62 6.34
C GLY A 1 17.06 8.18 6.09
N ARG A 2 16.49 7.86 4.92
CA ARG A 2 16.31 6.46 4.49
C ARG A 2 17.69 5.97 4.07
N TYR A 3 18.23 4.99 4.77
CA TYR A 3 19.52 4.39 4.42
C TYR A 3 19.23 3.25 3.43
N ILE A 4 19.95 3.24 2.32
CA ILE A 4 19.94 2.11 1.39
C ILE A 4 20.84 1.05 2.03
N ASP A 5 20.33 -0.17 2.17
CA ASP A 5 21.06 -1.29 2.75
C ASP A 5 21.01 -2.52 1.83
N LEU A 6 21.87 -3.50 2.09
CA LEU A 6 21.96 -4.74 1.34
C LEU A 6 20.82 -5.69 1.75
N ALA A 7 20.03 -6.15 0.77
CA ALA A 7 18.92 -7.06 1.02
C ALA A 7 19.42 -8.40 1.59
N PRO A 8 19.00 -8.81 2.82
CA PRO A 8 19.45 -10.07 3.43
C PRO A 8 19.07 -11.31 2.62
N THR A 9 18.00 -11.23 1.82
CA THR A 9 17.52 -12.27 0.91
C THR A 9 18.41 -12.43 -0.33
N ARG A 10 19.31 -11.46 -0.61
CA ARG A 10 20.22 -11.42 -1.76
C ARG A 10 21.69 -11.57 -1.38
N ILE A 11 21.99 -11.92 -0.12
CA ILE A 11 23.34 -11.81 0.42
C ILE A 11 24.36 -12.73 -0.27
N VAL A 12 23.91 -13.87 -0.80
CA VAL A 12 24.77 -14.80 -1.53
C VAL A 12 25.12 -14.19 -2.88
N GLU A 13 24.12 -13.73 -3.64
CA GLU A 13 24.32 -13.07 -4.93
C GLU A 13 25.22 -11.82 -4.80
N ILE A 14 25.00 -11.00 -3.77
CA ILE A 14 25.80 -9.80 -3.49
C ILE A 14 27.26 -10.16 -3.22
N LYS A 15 27.54 -11.18 -2.41
CA LYS A 15 28.91 -11.62 -2.13
C LYS A 15 29.58 -12.14 -3.39
N THR A 16 28.88 -12.98 -4.16
CA THR A 16 29.42 -13.53 -5.40
C THR A 16 29.73 -12.43 -6.42
N LEU A 17 28.91 -11.38 -6.51
CA LEU A 17 29.20 -10.20 -7.34
C LEU A 17 30.50 -9.51 -6.94
N ILE A 18 30.65 -9.20 -5.65
CA ILE A 18 31.81 -8.48 -5.10
C ILE A 18 33.09 -9.31 -5.27
N ASP A 19 32.98 -10.63 -5.10
CA ASP A 19 34.13 -11.55 -5.22
C ASP A 19 34.53 -11.79 -6.67
N THR A 20 33.59 -11.66 -7.63
CA THR A 20 33.84 -11.96 -9.05
C THR A 20 34.28 -10.73 -9.83
N TYR A 21 33.68 -9.56 -9.59
CA TYR A 21 33.88 -8.37 -10.40
C TYR A 21 34.66 -7.30 -9.64
N ASP A 22 35.73 -6.80 -10.25
CA ASP A 22 36.57 -5.71 -9.75
C ASP A 22 36.19 -4.34 -10.34
N GLY A 23 35.16 -4.30 -11.20
CA GLY A 23 34.70 -3.09 -11.88
C GLY A 23 35.52 -2.71 -13.13
N SER A 24 36.42 -3.58 -13.60
CA SER A 24 37.13 -3.40 -14.86
C SER A 24 36.18 -3.41 -16.07
N CYS A 25 36.57 -2.70 -17.13
CA CYS A 25 35.81 -2.69 -18.38
C CYS A 25 36.09 -3.95 -19.21
N LEU A 26 35.07 -4.41 -19.93
CA LEU A 26 35.23 -5.38 -21.00
C LEU A 26 35.70 -4.65 -22.26
N ASP A 27 36.75 -5.17 -22.90
CA ASP A 27 37.24 -4.65 -24.18
C ASP A 27 36.55 -5.35 -25.35
N PHE A 28 36.03 -4.54 -26.27
CA PHE A 28 35.38 -5.00 -27.50
C PHE A 28 36.19 -4.52 -28.71
N ALA A 29 36.30 -5.36 -29.74
CA ALA A 29 37.14 -5.07 -30.91
C ALA A 29 36.55 -3.95 -31.78
N ASP A 30 35.22 -3.86 -31.81
CA ASP A 30 34.45 -2.91 -32.62
C ASP A 30 33.04 -2.70 -32.01
N VAL A 31 32.25 -1.82 -32.63
CA VAL A 31 30.89 -1.50 -32.18
C VAL A 31 29.96 -2.71 -32.35
N ASP A 32 30.14 -3.51 -33.41
CA ASP A 32 29.27 -4.65 -33.68
C ASP A 32 29.43 -5.72 -32.60
N SER A 33 30.66 -6.04 -32.19
CA SER A 33 30.93 -6.99 -31.09
C SER A 33 30.43 -6.50 -29.72
N TYR A 34 30.42 -5.19 -29.47
CA TYR A 34 29.78 -4.63 -28.28
C TYR A 34 28.25 -4.75 -28.33
N LEU A 35 27.64 -4.48 -29.49
CA LEU A 35 26.19 -4.60 -29.68
C LEU A 35 25.73 -6.05 -29.60
N ASP A 36 26.50 -6.99 -30.16
CA ASP A 36 26.24 -8.42 -30.06
C ASP A 36 26.24 -8.89 -28.60
N TYR A 37 27.21 -8.42 -27.80
CA TYR A 37 27.25 -8.70 -26.36
C TYR A 37 26.04 -8.11 -25.62
N LEU A 38 25.69 -6.85 -25.89
CA LEU A 38 24.53 -6.19 -25.27
C LEU A 38 23.20 -6.83 -25.66
N ALA A 39 23.10 -7.42 -26.85
CA ALA A 39 21.89 -8.05 -27.36
C ALA A 39 21.72 -9.51 -26.90
N ASP A 40 22.78 -10.15 -26.40
CA ASP A 40 22.70 -11.53 -25.89
C ASP A 40 22.05 -11.57 -24.50
N ILE A 41 20.81 -12.06 -24.45
CA ILE A 41 20.04 -12.24 -23.22
C ILE A 41 20.68 -13.22 -22.21
N ASN A 42 21.69 -13.97 -22.62
CA ASN A 42 22.44 -14.89 -21.76
C ASN A 42 23.72 -14.25 -21.18
N GLN A 43 23.95 -12.95 -21.44
CA GLN A 43 25.09 -12.18 -20.94
C GLN A 43 24.64 -11.00 -20.07
N PRO A 44 25.46 -10.62 -19.05
CA PRO A 44 26.54 -11.43 -18.49
C PRO A 44 25.97 -12.69 -17.82
N ARG A 45 26.71 -13.80 -17.90
CA ARG A 45 26.40 -14.95 -17.03
C ARG A 45 26.56 -14.55 -15.58
N LEU A 46 25.51 -14.75 -14.79
CA LEU A 46 25.52 -14.33 -13.41
C LEU A 46 26.38 -15.32 -12.60
N PRO A 47 27.32 -14.84 -11.77
CA PRO A 47 28.32 -15.73 -11.20
C PRO A 47 27.76 -16.74 -10.19
N TRP A 48 26.56 -16.48 -9.64
CA TRP A 48 25.85 -17.37 -8.73
C TRP A 48 24.96 -18.42 -9.43
N GLU A 49 24.94 -18.52 -10.76
CA GLU A 49 24.13 -19.52 -11.50
C GLU A 49 24.72 -20.94 -11.46
N ASN A 50 25.78 -21.16 -10.68
CA ASN A 50 26.33 -22.48 -10.42
C ASN A 50 25.57 -23.20 -9.29
N GLU A 51 25.61 -24.54 -9.29
CA GLU A 51 24.84 -25.37 -8.35
C GLU A 51 25.14 -25.07 -6.88
N LYS A 52 26.40 -24.75 -6.56
CA LYS A 52 26.82 -24.45 -5.18
C LYS A 52 26.16 -23.17 -4.69
N ASP A 53 26.26 -22.08 -5.45
CA ASP A 53 25.72 -20.79 -5.03
C ASP A 53 24.19 -20.79 -5.05
N LEU A 54 23.56 -21.45 -6.02
CA LEU A 54 22.10 -21.65 -6.03
C LEU A 54 21.62 -22.41 -4.77
N LYS A 55 22.37 -23.42 -4.33
CA LYS A 55 22.08 -24.13 -3.09
C LYS A 55 22.22 -23.22 -1.87
N ASP A 56 23.23 -22.36 -1.84
CA ASP A 56 23.44 -21.41 -0.74
C ASP A 56 22.34 -20.32 -0.73
N VAL A 57 21.91 -19.82 -1.89
CA VAL A 57 20.75 -18.92 -2.03
C VAL A 57 19.50 -19.59 -1.49
N TYR A 58 19.20 -20.82 -1.92
CA TYR A 58 18.05 -21.59 -1.47
C TYR A 58 18.04 -21.74 0.07
N LYS A 59 19.18 -22.13 0.66
CA LYS A 59 19.32 -22.28 2.11
C LYS A 59 19.14 -20.97 2.87
N ASN A 60 19.70 -19.87 2.35
CA ASN A 60 19.52 -18.55 2.94
C ASN A 60 18.04 -18.16 2.94
N LEU A 61 17.35 -18.30 1.80
CA LEU A 61 15.93 -17.95 1.70
C LEU A 61 15.05 -18.84 2.58
N LEU A 62 15.32 -20.15 2.65
CA LEU A 62 14.58 -21.06 3.53
C LEU A 62 14.74 -20.65 5.01
N LEU A 63 15.97 -20.31 5.43
CA LEU A 63 16.24 -19.78 6.76
C LEU A 63 15.46 -18.48 7.02
N ARG A 64 15.48 -17.53 6.08
CA ARG A 64 14.75 -16.26 6.23
C ARG A 64 13.24 -16.45 6.35
N ALA A 65 12.67 -17.36 5.55
CA ALA A 65 11.25 -17.69 5.65
C ALA A 65 10.90 -18.25 7.04
N HIS A 66 11.71 -19.17 7.58
CA HIS A 66 11.54 -19.69 8.93
C HIS A 66 11.67 -18.61 10.02
N GLU A 67 12.67 -17.73 9.93
CA GLU A 67 12.87 -16.63 10.87
C GLU A 67 11.65 -15.68 10.88
N LEU A 68 11.03 -15.44 9.72
CA LEU A 68 9.82 -14.63 9.60
C LEU A 68 8.60 -15.30 10.22
N GLU A 69 8.34 -16.59 9.92
CA GLU A 69 7.25 -17.33 10.57
C GLU A 69 7.41 -17.38 12.09
N GLU A 70 8.63 -17.62 12.58
CA GLU A 70 8.92 -17.65 14.02
C GLU A 70 8.73 -16.25 14.66
N THR A 71 9.08 -15.18 13.94
CA THR A 71 8.86 -13.81 14.40
C THR A 71 7.37 -13.50 14.52
N ILE A 72 6.59 -13.86 13.51
CA ILE A 72 5.12 -13.70 13.50
C ILE A 72 4.50 -14.47 14.66
N ASP A 73 4.86 -15.75 14.84
CA ASP A 73 4.31 -16.57 15.92
C ASP A 73 4.70 -16.04 17.31
N LYS A 74 5.97 -15.67 17.52
CA LYS A 74 6.42 -15.12 18.81
C LYS A 74 5.72 -13.83 19.19
N GLN A 75 5.54 -12.92 18.23
CA GLN A 75 4.98 -11.59 18.48
C GLN A 75 3.45 -11.58 18.50
N TYR A 76 2.81 -12.37 17.65
CA TYR A 76 1.36 -12.30 17.40
C TYR A 76 0.59 -13.60 17.68
N LYS A 77 1.24 -14.68 18.14
CA LYS A 77 0.68 -15.94 18.68
C LYS A 77 -0.72 -16.31 18.18
N GLY A 78 -0.78 -17.20 17.20
CA GLY A 78 -2.05 -17.71 16.66
C GLY A 78 -2.82 -16.73 15.76
N GLN A 79 -2.24 -15.57 15.45
CA GLN A 79 -2.78 -14.59 14.49
C GLN A 79 -2.10 -14.64 13.12
N ALA A 80 -1.28 -15.67 12.85
CA ALA A 80 -0.65 -15.85 11.53
C ALA A 80 -1.74 -15.87 10.43
N LEU A 81 -1.57 -15.02 9.41
CA LEU A 81 -2.52 -14.95 8.30
C LEU A 81 -2.24 -16.07 7.30
N HIS A 82 -0.96 -16.34 7.02
CA HIS A 82 -0.51 -17.48 6.23
C HIS A 82 0.49 -18.33 7.02
N ILE A 83 0.45 -19.64 6.75
CA ILE A 83 1.41 -20.63 7.27
C ILE A 83 1.86 -21.47 6.08
N PHE A 84 3.17 -21.59 5.90
CA PHE A 84 3.77 -22.33 4.80
C PHE A 84 4.45 -23.60 5.32
N GLU A 85 4.37 -24.68 4.55
CA GLU A 85 5.13 -25.90 4.85
C GLU A 85 6.59 -25.72 4.40
N LEU A 86 7.39 -25.10 5.26
CA LEU A 86 8.81 -24.86 5.02
C LEU A 86 9.62 -26.08 5.44
N SER A 87 10.16 -26.81 4.45
CA SER A 87 11.07 -27.93 4.68
C SER A 87 12.19 -27.97 3.66
N GLU A 88 13.36 -28.46 4.06
CA GLU A 88 14.50 -28.63 3.15
C GLU A 88 14.17 -29.74 2.14
N LYS A 89 14.18 -29.38 0.86
CA LYS A 89 13.95 -30.29 -0.26
C LYS A 89 15.27 -30.78 -0.83
N ARG A 90 15.29 -32.03 -1.30
CA ARG A 90 16.43 -32.58 -2.04
C ARG A 90 16.36 -32.12 -3.50
N LEU A 91 17.16 -31.11 -3.84
CA LEU A 91 17.29 -30.53 -5.18
C LEU A 91 18.62 -30.94 -5.80
N THR A 92 18.65 -31.20 -7.10
CA THR A 92 19.80 -31.76 -7.83
C THR A 92 20.17 -31.02 -9.11
N THR A 93 19.30 -30.14 -9.62
CA THR A 93 19.56 -29.37 -10.84
C THR A 93 19.39 -27.86 -10.61
N ALA A 94 20.09 -27.05 -11.40
CA ALA A 94 19.93 -25.58 -11.35
C ALA A 94 18.48 -25.14 -11.58
N ASN A 95 17.75 -25.83 -12.45
CA ASN A 95 16.34 -25.54 -12.71
C ASN A 95 15.44 -25.82 -11.50
N GLU A 96 15.70 -26.92 -10.77
CA GLU A 96 15.00 -27.22 -9.51
C GLU A 96 15.28 -26.15 -8.44
N TYR A 97 16.55 -25.74 -8.29
CA TYR A 97 16.89 -24.65 -7.37
C TYR A 97 16.21 -23.34 -7.74
N ASN A 98 16.27 -22.91 -9.00
CA ASN A 98 15.66 -21.66 -9.44
C ASN A 98 14.15 -21.64 -9.20
N LYS A 99 13.46 -22.76 -9.44
CA LYS A 99 12.02 -22.89 -9.16
C LYS A 99 11.70 -22.71 -7.68
N GLU A 100 12.44 -23.37 -6.80
CA GLU A 100 12.22 -23.28 -5.34
C GLU A 100 12.66 -21.94 -4.76
N ILE A 101 13.74 -21.33 -5.29
CA ILE A 101 14.17 -19.97 -4.95
C ILE A 101 13.06 -18.96 -5.26
N ASN A 102 12.44 -19.05 -6.45
CA ASN A 102 11.33 -18.17 -6.82
C ASN A 102 10.12 -18.37 -5.90
N LEU A 103 9.77 -19.61 -5.57
CA LEU A 103 8.70 -19.90 -4.61
C LEU A 103 9.00 -19.28 -3.23
N LEU A 104 10.21 -19.48 -2.71
CA LEU A 104 10.60 -18.92 -1.40
C LEU A 104 10.60 -17.40 -1.38
N ARG A 105 10.95 -16.73 -2.48
CA ARG A 105 10.85 -15.27 -2.59
C ARG A 105 9.41 -14.79 -2.49
N GLU A 106 8.47 -15.45 -3.16
CA GLU A 106 7.04 -15.13 -3.02
C GLU A 106 6.53 -15.42 -1.59
N VAL A 107 6.97 -16.52 -0.98
CA VAL A 107 6.64 -16.83 0.43
C VAL A 107 7.14 -15.74 1.37
N ILE A 108 8.40 -15.34 1.26
CA ILE A 108 8.99 -14.27 2.08
C ILE A 108 8.26 -12.95 1.87
N LYS A 109 7.90 -12.61 0.63
CA LYS A 109 7.11 -11.42 0.32
C LYS A 109 5.77 -11.44 1.04
N THR A 110 5.05 -12.57 0.98
CA THR A 110 3.78 -12.75 1.70
C THR A 110 3.96 -12.64 3.21
N LEU A 111 4.97 -13.32 3.79
CA LEU A 111 5.23 -13.26 5.24
C LEU A 111 5.60 -11.86 5.72
N ASN A 112 6.37 -11.09 4.93
CA ASN A 112 6.67 -9.70 5.27
C ASN A 112 5.42 -8.81 5.21
N ASN A 113 4.51 -9.07 4.26
CA ASN A 113 3.22 -8.37 4.20
C ASN A 113 2.35 -8.73 5.42
N ASP A 114 2.26 -10.01 5.77
CA ASP A 114 1.56 -10.48 6.96
C ASP A 114 2.09 -9.83 8.23
N LEU A 115 3.42 -9.79 8.38
CA LEU A 115 4.08 -9.13 9.51
C LEU A 115 3.71 -7.64 9.58
N SER A 116 3.70 -6.94 8.44
CA SER A 116 3.33 -5.53 8.36
C SER A 116 1.87 -5.32 8.78
N ILE A 117 0.95 -6.14 8.27
CA ILE A 117 -0.48 -6.08 8.64
C ILE A 117 -0.66 -6.32 10.15
N LEU A 118 0.01 -7.33 10.71
CA LEU A 118 -0.09 -7.65 12.14
C LEU A 118 0.50 -6.56 13.03
N GLN A 119 1.60 -5.94 12.60
CA GLN A 119 2.19 -4.78 13.25
C GLN A 119 1.22 -3.61 13.30
N GLU A 120 0.56 -3.28 12.18
CA GLU A 120 -0.36 -2.15 12.17
C GLU A 120 -1.67 -2.45 12.88
N ARG A 121 -2.14 -3.70 12.85
CA ARG A 121 -3.31 -4.13 13.60
C ARG A 121 -3.13 -4.03 15.12
N SER A 122 -1.90 -4.01 15.63
CA SER A 122 -1.65 -3.80 17.05
C SER A 122 -1.76 -2.34 17.50
N LEU A 123 -2.02 -1.40 16.58
CA LEU A 123 -2.21 0.04 16.82
C LEU A 123 -1.02 0.79 17.44
N GLN A 124 0.12 0.12 17.65
CA GLN A 124 1.27 0.70 18.36
C GLN A 124 1.92 1.86 17.60
N ASN A 125 1.85 1.83 16.26
CA ASN A 125 2.47 2.83 15.41
C ASN A 125 1.52 3.94 14.96
N VAL A 126 0.22 3.88 15.28
CA VAL A 126 -0.76 4.84 14.75
C VAL A 126 -0.47 6.26 15.23
N ASP A 127 -0.04 6.45 16.47
CA ASP A 127 0.41 7.76 16.98
C ASP A 127 1.58 8.32 16.15
N LEU A 128 2.53 7.47 15.74
CA LEU A 128 3.63 7.85 14.85
C LEU A 128 3.10 8.29 13.48
N TYR A 129 2.15 7.54 12.91
CA TYR A 129 1.59 7.83 11.58
C TYR A 129 0.74 9.09 11.58
N ILE A 130 -0.05 9.33 12.62
CA ILE A 130 -0.76 10.60 12.82
C ILE A 130 0.23 11.75 12.76
N ASN A 131 1.34 11.67 13.51
CA ASN A 131 2.37 12.71 13.48
C ASN A 131 2.96 12.90 12.08
N LYS A 132 3.21 11.81 11.33
CA LYS A 132 3.72 11.88 9.96
C LYS A 132 2.73 12.50 8.97
N LEU A 133 1.45 12.15 9.06
CA LEU A 133 0.38 12.75 8.27
C LEU A 133 0.21 14.24 8.60
N GLN A 134 0.31 14.62 9.89
CA GLN A 134 0.30 16.03 10.31
C GLN A 134 1.48 16.82 9.75
N GLU A 135 2.68 16.24 9.75
CA GLU A 135 3.87 16.84 9.12
C GLU A 135 3.62 17.06 7.62
N LEU A 136 3.11 16.06 6.90
CA LEU A 136 2.79 16.16 5.47
C LEU A 136 1.74 17.25 5.19
N ASN A 137 0.68 17.32 5.99
CA ASN A 137 -0.38 18.32 5.84
C ASN A 137 0.16 19.77 5.93
N LYS A 138 1.05 20.01 6.91
CA LYS A 138 1.66 21.34 7.18
C LYS A 138 2.76 21.72 6.18
N ARG A 139 3.28 20.78 5.38
CA ARG A 139 4.34 21.09 4.40
C ARG A 139 3.84 22.05 3.33
N ARG A 140 4.68 23.04 3.01
CA ARG A 140 4.46 24.00 1.92
C ARG A 140 5.13 23.58 0.61
N ARG A 141 6.22 22.80 0.69
CA ARG A 141 6.98 22.27 -0.45
C ARG A 141 7.56 20.92 -0.06
N SER A 142 7.69 20.01 -1.04
CA SER A 142 8.36 18.75 -0.80
C SER A 142 9.87 18.94 -0.68
N LEU A 143 10.48 18.32 0.34
CA LEU A 143 11.94 18.37 0.54
C LEU A 143 12.69 17.40 -0.38
N SER A 144 12.07 16.26 -0.72
CA SER A 144 12.72 15.18 -1.46
C SER A 144 11.93 14.69 -2.68
N GLY A 145 10.76 15.28 -2.97
CA GLY A 145 9.84 14.79 -3.99
C GLY A 145 9.10 13.49 -3.62
N GLN A 146 9.46 12.86 -2.51
CA GLN A 146 8.88 11.60 -2.04
C GLN A 146 7.65 11.77 -1.14
N ASP A 147 7.20 13.00 -0.92
CA ASP A 147 6.09 13.24 0.00
C ASP A 147 4.75 12.66 -0.49
N PRO A 148 4.42 12.64 -1.82
CA PRO A 148 3.28 11.89 -2.33
C PRO A 148 3.37 10.39 -2.01
N LEU A 149 4.51 9.76 -2.30
CA LEU A 149 4.77 8.35 -1.97
C LEU A 149 4.64 8.06 -0.47
N LYS A 150 5.11 8.99 0.38
CA LYS A 150 4.94 8.86 1.84
C LYS A 150 3.48 9.01 2.27
N LEU A 151 2.70 9.85 1.59
CA LEU A 151 1.28 10.00 1.89
C LEU A 151 0.55 8.69 1.56
N GLU A 152 0.77 8.13 0.36
CA GLU A 152 0.24 6.81 -0.02
C GLU A 152 0.63 5.77 1.02
N TRP A 153 1.92 5.68 1.35
CA TRP A 153 2.43 4.70 2.31
C TRP A 153 1.82 4.83 3.71
N TYR A 154 1.85 6.02 4.31
CA TYR A 154 1.30 6.21 5.66
C TYR A 154 -0.21 6.00 5.69
N THR A 155 -0.93 6.37 4.62
CA THR A 155 -2.35 6.07 4.50
C THR A 155 -2.61 4.56 4.38
N THR A 156 -1.80 3.80 3.64
CA THR A 156 -1.88 2.34 3.60
C THR A 156 -1.69 1.73 4.99
N LEU A 157 -0.64 2.15 5.72
CA LEU A 157 -0.35 1.64 7.07
C LEU A 157 -1.49 1.97 8.05
N THR A 158 -2.08 3.17 7.96
CA THR A 158 -3.22 3.52 8.82
C THR A 158 -4.51 2.80 8.41
N LEU A 159 -4.73 2.49 7.13
CA LEU A 159 -5.83 1.63 6.70
C LEU A 159 -5.67 0.20 7.26
N MET A 160 -4.45 -0.36 7.22
CA MET A 160 -4.15 -1.65 7.87
C MET A 160 -4.39 -1.61 9.37
N ALA A 161 -4.16 -0.44 10.00
CA ALA A 161 -4.44 -0.23 11.42
C ALA A 161 -5.93 -0.07 11.73
N LEU A 162 -6.76 0.44 10.81
CA LEU A 162 -8.15 0.76 11.10
C LEU A 162 -9.04 -0.47 11.26
N ASP A 163 -8.69 -1.61 10.65
CA ASP A 163 -9.65 -2.71 10.51
C ASP A 163 -9.04 -4.10 10.24
N ASP A 164 -9.93 -5.05 9.93
CA ASP A 164 -9.68 -6.44 9.58
C ASP A 164 -10.03 -6.74 8.10
N ALA A 165 -9.57 -5.88 7.17
CA ALA A 165 -9.69 -6.13 5.73
C ALA A 165 -9.23 -7.55 5.32
N ILE A 166 -9.87 -8.08 4.26
CA ILE A 166 -9.41 -9.30 3.59
C ILE A 166 -8.05 -9.02 2.96
N GLU A 167 -7.96 -7.88 2.26
CA GLU A 167 -6.75 -7.44 1.59
C GLU A 167 -6.72 -5.91 1.50
N ILE A 168 -5.54 -5.34 1.72
CA ILE A 168 -5.24 -3.92 1.46
C ILE A 168 -4.08 -3.91 0.47
N SER A 169 -4.36 -3.50 -0.76
CA SER A 169 -3.46 -3.57 -1.90
C SER A 169 -3.06 -2.16 -2.35
N PRO A 170 -1.94 -1.62 -1.84
CA PRO A 170 -1.38 -0.39 -2.39
C PRO A 170 -0.80 -0.62 -3.78
N ASN A 171 -1.00 0.33 -4.69
CA ASN A 171 -0.49 0.26 -6.06
C ASN A 171 0.89 0.92 -6.26
N TYR A 172 1.47 1.53 -5.21
CA TYR A 172 2.88 1.89 -5.23
C TYR A 172 3.76 0.64 -5.41
N SER A 173 4.91 0.82 -6.04
CA SER A 173 5.89 -0.26 -6.14
C SER A 173 6.70 -0.36 -4.86
N ILE A 174 7.05 -1.59 -4.46
CA ILE A 174 7.86 -1.89 -3.28
C ILE A 174 9.22 -2.45 -3.69
N GLY A 175 10.26 -2.13 -2.92
CA GLY A 175 11.58 -2.76 -3.05
C GLY A 175 11.63 -4.15 -2.40
N ASP A 176 12.78 -4.82 -2.51
CA ASP A 176 13.07 -6.10 -1.84
C ASP A 176 12.99 -6.00 -0.30
N ASP A 177 13.00 -4.79 0.24
CA ASP A 177 12.85 -4.45 1.67
C ASP A 177 11.39 -4.18 2.07
N ASN A 178 10.43 -4.38 1.17
CA ASN A 178 9.01 -4.00 1.31
C ASN A 178 8.77 -2.50 1.53
N ILE A 179 9.76 -1.65 1.26
CA ILE A 179 9.60 -0.21 1.42
C ILE A 179 9.21 0.42 0.06
N PRO A 180 8.23 1.34 0.00
CA PRO A 180 7.77 1.91 -1.26
C PRO A 180 8.86 2.66 -2.04
N ILE A 181 8.94 2.48 -3.35
CA ILE A 181 9.97 3.09 -4.22
C ILE A 181 9.39 4.13 -5.19
N PHE A 182 8.23 3.88 -5.78
CA PHE A 182 7.52 4.80 -6.66
C PHE A 182 6.02 4.76 -6.38
N THR A 183 5.35 5.88 -6.60
CA THR A 183 3.89 6.04 -6.46
C THR A 183 3.14 5.10 -7.40
N ALA A 184 1.82 4.98 -7.18
CA ALA A 184 0.96 4.21 -8.06
C ALA A 184 1.12 4.63 -9.55
N PRO A 185 1.17 3.64 -10.48
CA PRO A 185 1.07 3.90 -11.91
C PRO A 185 -0.17 4.71 -12.29
N ALA A 186 -0.12 5.36 -13.46
CA ALA A 186 -1.29 6.06 -13.99
C ALA A 186 -2.44 5.08 -14.32
N ASN A 187 -3.68 5.58 -14.23
CA ASN A 187 -4.93 4.87 -14.54
C ASN A 187 -5.34 3.76 -13.56
N ILE A 188 -4.72 3.68 -12.39
CA ILE A 188 -5.21 2.84 -11.29
C ILE A 188 -5.28 3.68 -10.02
N PRO A 189 -6.13 3.32 -9.05
CA PRO A 189 -6.18 4.04 -7.78
C PRO A 189 -4.91 3.87 -6.96
N ASP A 190 -4.66 4.75 -5.99
CA ASP A 190 -3.48 4.63 -5.13
C ASP A 190 -3.52 3.36 -4.26
N ILE A 191 -4.68 3.05 -3.67
CA ILE A 191 -4.87 1.90 -2.77
C ILE A 191 -6.25 1.28 -3.01
N GLU A 192 -6.28 -0.05 -3.08
CA GLU A 192 -7.51 -0.84 -3.18
C GLU A 192 -7.67 -1.73 -1.95
N CYS A 193 -8.79 -1.59 -1.24
CA CYS A 193 -9.09 -2.35 -0.03
C CYS A 193 -10.34 -3.21 -0.24
N TYR A 194 -10.21 -4.49 0.09
CA TYR A 194 -11.26 -5.49 -0.05
C TYR A 194 -11.73 -5.95 1.32
N TYR A 195 -13.04 -5.81 1.58
CA TYR A 195 -13.65 -6.21 2.84
C TYR A 195 -14.73 -7.24 2.62
N ASN A 196 -15.00 -8.02 3.67
CA ASN A 196 -16.22 -8.81 3.70
C ASN A 196 -17.44 -7.87 3.84
N GLY A 197 -18.09 -7.57 2.71
CA GLY A 197 -19.37 -6.86 2.63
C GLY A 197 -19.31 -5.45 2.00
N PHE A 198 -18.13 -4.92 1.69
CA PHE A 198 -17.93 -3.69 0.94
C PHE A 198 -16.49 -3.62 0.40
N ASN A 199 -16.20 -2.65 -0.46
CA ASN A 199 -14.85 -2.38 -0.92
C ASN A 199 -14.58 -0.88 -0.85
N LEU A 200 -13.31 -0.52 -0.80
CA LEU A 200 -12.86 0.86 -0.70
C LEU A 200 -11.68 1.08 -1.63
N VAL A 201 -11.79 2.09 -2.49
CA VAL A 201 -10.65 2.71 -3.14
C VAL A 201 -10.21 3.90 -2.27
N CYS A 202 -8.92 4.05 -2.00
CA CYS A 202 -8.37 5.23 -1.36
C CYS A 202 -7.46 5.97 -2.33
N GLU A 203 -7.71 7.27 -2.51
CA GLU A 203 -6.97 8.16 -3.40
C GLU A 203 -6.43 9.31 -2.54
N VAL A 204 -5.14 9.62 -2.66
CA VAL A 204 -4.48 10.59 -1.80
C VAL A 204 -3.70 11.61 -2.62
N THR A 205 -3.74 12.87 -2.20
CA THR A 205 -3.01 13.90 -2.92
C THR A 205 -2.51 14.99 -1.98
N LEU A 206 -1.35 15.56 -2.28
CA LEU A 206 -0.84 16.76 -1.60
C LEU A 206 -1.19 18.06 -2.36
N LEU A 207 -1.86 17.96 -3.52
CA LEU A 207 -2.31 19.11 -4.30
C LEU A 207 -3.39 19.88 -3.54
N LYS A 208 -3.38 21.21 -3.67
CA LYS A 208 -4.25 22.11 -2.88
C LYS A 208 -5.07 23.09 -3.74
N GLY A 209 -4.75 23.23 -5.02
CA GLY A 209 -5.28 24.27 -5.89
C GLY A 209 -6.03 23.71 -7.11
N ARG A 210 -6.01 24.48 -8.19
CA ARG A 210 -6.62 24.09 -9.48
C ARG A 210 -5.98 22.84 -10.09
N ASP A 211 -4.71 22.61 -9.77
CA ASP A 211 -3.97 21.40 -10.09
C ASP A 211 -4.59 20.16 -9.46
N GLN A 212 -5.15 20.25 -8.24
CA GLN A 212 -5.91 19.16 -7.64
C GLN A 212 -7.12 18.80 -8.50
N TRP A 213 -7.90 19.79 -8.92
CA TRP A 213 -9.06 19.53 -9.77
C TRP A 213 -8.65 18.90 -11.12
N TYR A 214 -7.60 19.44 -11.74
CA TYR A 214 -7.12 18.96 -13.03
C TYR A 214 -6.60 17.51 -12.98
N ASN A 215 -5.82 17.18 -11.95
CA ASN A 215 -5.18 15.86 -11.85
C ASN A 215 -6.05 14.81 -11.15
N GLU A 216 -6.93 15.21 -10.23
CA GLU A 216 -7.70 14.25 -9.41
C GLU A 216 -9.17 14.19 -9.79
N GLY A 217 -9.75 15.26 -10.34
CA GLY A 217 -11.19 15.37 -10.53
C GLY A 217 -11.77 14.24 -11.37
N GLN A 218 -11.28 14.08 -12.61
CA GLN A 218 -11.74 13.02 -13.50
C GLN A 218 -11.08 11.66 -13.24
N PRO A 219 -9.76 11.57 -12.96
CA PRO A 219 -9.13 10.28 -12.69
C PRO A 219 -9.75 9.52 -11.51
N VAL A 220 -10.00 10.17 -10.37
CA VAL A 220 -10.63 9.52 -9.21
C VAL A 220 -12.02 8.96 -9.53
N MET A 221 -12.85 9.71 -10.26
CA MET A 221 -14.16 9.21 -10.70
C MET A 221 -14.01 8.01 -11.63
N ARG A 222 -13.02 8.03 -12.54
CA ARG A 222 -12.78 6.92 -13.47
C ARG A 222 -12.28 5.68 -12.73
N HIS A 223 -11.28 5.82 -11.85
CA HIS A 223 -10.73 4.71 -11.07
C HIS A 223 -11.81 4.01 -10.24
N LEU A 224 -12.69 4.77 -9.57
CA LEU A 224 -13.82 4.17 -8.84
C LEU A 224 -14.78 3.43 -9.78
N ARG A 225 -15.07 3.97 -10.97
CA ARG A 225 -15.95 3.32 -11.96
C ARG A 225 -15.32 2.02 -12.49
N ASP A 226 -14.07 2.05 -12.88
CA ASP A 226 -13.31 0.89 -13.37
C ASP A 226 -13.25 -0.19 -12.29
N PHE A 227 -13.02 0.22 -11.03
CA PHE A 227 -13.03 -0.67 -9.87
C PHE A 227 -14.42 -1.31 -9.63
N GLU A 228 -15.49 -0.52 -9.70
CA GLU A 228 -16.87 -0.99 -9.58
C GLU A 228 -17.24 -2.01 -10.66
N GLU A 229 -16.79 -1.79 -11.90
CA GLU A 229 -17.04 -2.69 -13.03
C GLU A 229 -16.25 -3.99 -12.92
N ARG A 230 -15.02 -3.95 -12.41
CA ARG A 230 -14.18 -5.14 -12.22
C ARG A 230 -14.75 -6.12 -11.19
N LEU A 231 -15.51 -5.65 -10.19
CA LEU A 231 -16.03 -6.47 -9.09
C LEU A 231 -17.46 -6.96 -9.30
N ASP A 232 -18.15 -6.51 -10.35
CA ASP A 232 -19.53 -6.83 -10.75
C ASP A 232 -20.65 -6.54 -9.72
N SER A 233 -20.37 -6.47 -8.41
CA SER A 233 -21.34 -6.17 -7.36
C SER A 233 -20.67 -5.75 -6.04
N GLY A 234 -21.46 -5.16 -5.14
CA GLY A 234 -21.01 -4.78 -3.80
C GLY A 234 -21.09 -3.28 -3.53
N ASP A 235 -20.97 -2.93 -2.26
CA ASP A 235 -20.88 -1.54 -1.85
C ASP A 235 -19.45 -1.04 -2.07
N ASN A 236 -19.22 -0.24 -3.12
CA ASN A 236 -17.92 0.33 -3.42
C ASN A 236 -17.88 1.81 -3.00
N TYR A 237 -16.86 2.19 -2.25
CA TYR A 237 -16.63 3.55 -1.79
C TYR A 237 -15.29 4.06 -2.34
N CYS A 238 -15.16 5.38 -2.46
CA CYS A 238 -13.87 6.02 -2.67
C CYS A 238 -13.62 7.01 -1.52
N LEU A 239 -12.51 6.84 -0.81
CA LEU A 239 -12.02 7.81 0.17
C LEU A 239 -10.95 8.67 -0.49
N PHE A 240 -11.24 9.95 -0.67
CA PHE A 240 -10.30 10.91 -1.24
C PHE A 240 -9.70 11.77 -0.12
N ILE A 241 -8.38 11.71 0.09
CA ILE A 241 -7.70 12.39 1.20
C ILE A 241 -6.73 13.45 0.67
N ALA A 242 -6.91 14.69 1.12
CA ALA A 242 -6.02 15.79 0.75
C ALA A 242 -5.82 16.82 1.88
N PRO A 243 -4.78 17.66 1.86
CA PRO A 243 -4.64 18.75 2.83
C PRO A 243 -5.86 19.70 2.86
N ILE A 244 -6.46 19.94 1.69
CA ILE A 244 -7.65 20.74 1.48
C ILE A 244 -8.40 20.19 0.26
N ILE A 245 -9.73 20.25 0.27
CA ILE A 245 -10.53 19.91 -0.91
C ILE A 245 -10.78 21.19 -1.71
N HIS A 246 -10.20 21.29 -2.90
CA HIS A 246 -10.42 22.44 -3.78
C HIS A 246 -11.87 22.45 -4.25
N ARG A 247 -12.48 23.65 -4.31
CA ARG A 247 -13.90 23.84 -4.68
C ARG A 247 -14.30 23.16 -6.00
N ASP A 248 -13.44 23.18 -7.01
CA ASP A 248 -13.77 22.61 -8.31
C ASP A 248 -13.65 21.06 -8.28
N THR A 249 -12.73 20.51 -7.48
CA THR A 249 -12.65 19.07 -7.19
C THR A 249 -13.92 18.62 -6.46
N LEU A 250 -14.31 19.35 -5.41
CA LEU A 250 -15.52 19.07 -4.64
C LEU A 250 -16.76 19.07 -5.53
N ASN A 251 -16.95 20.10 -6.36
CA ASN A 251 -18.11 20.17 -7.25
C ASN A 251 -18.09 19.08 -8.33
N THR A 252 -16.90 18.64 -8.77
CA THR A 252 -16.76 17.50 -9.68
C THR A 252 -17.27 16.22 -9.03
N PHE A 253 -16.79 15.90 -7.81
CA PHE A 253 -17.27 14.74 -7.05
C PHE A 253 -18.75 14.85 -6.69
N TRP A 254 -19.23 16.04 -6.33
CA TRP A 254 -20.64 16.27 -6.00
C TRP A 254 -21.57 15.89 -7.16
N MET A 255 -21.17 16.22 -8.40
CA MET A 255 -21.93 15.84 -9.58
C MET A 255 -22.02 14.32 -9.74
N SER A 256 -20.92 13.58 -9.55
CA SER A 256 -20.97 12.11 -9.66
C SER A 256 -21.75 11.46 -8.52
N ILE A 257 -21.73 12.05 -7.32
CA ILE A 257 -22.53 11.58 -6.17
C ILE A 257 -24.03 11.81 -6.41
N LYS A 258 -24.42 12.98 -6.92
CA LYS A 258 -25.83 13.36 -7.07
C LYS A 258 -26.47 12.87 -8.35
N MET A 259 -25.79 13.07 -9.47
CA MET A 259 -26.31 12.83 -10.82
C MET A 259 -25.73 11.56 -11.44
N GLY A 260 -24.53 11.16 -11.02
CA GLY A 260 -23.85 9.98 -11.53
C GLY A 260 -22.70 10.28 -12.47
N TYR A 261 -21.89 9.24 -12.69
CA TYR A 261 -20.78 9.20 -13.62
C TYR A 261 -20.90 7.87 -14.38
N GLU A 262 -20.96 7.95 -15.72
CA GLU A 262 -21.16 6.80 -16.61
C GLU A 262 -22.42 5.98 -16.25
N GLY A 263 -23.53 6.70 -16.00
CA GLY A 263 -24.86 6.11 -15.82
C GLY A 263 -25.20 5.64 -14.40
N LYS A 264 -24.26 5.66 -13.44
CA LYS A 264 -24.51 5.30 -12.04
C LYS A 264 -23.94 6.32 -11.06
N LYS A 265 -24.58 6.48 -9.91
CA LYS A 265 -24.09 7.33 -8.81
C LYS A 265 -22.83 6.74 -8.19
N GLN A 266 -21.92 7.61 -7.79
CA GLN A 266 -20.68 7.24 -7.12
C GLN A 266 -20.72 7.57 -5.64
N ARG A 267 -19.90 6.86 -4.84
CA ARG A 267 -19.79 7.03 -3.39
C ARG A 267 -18.42 7.56 -3.00
N ILE A 268 -18.08 8.74 -3.53
CA ILE A 268 -16.82 9.43 -3.23
C ILE A 268 -16.98 10.23 -1.94
N ILE A 269 -16.04 10.10 -1.02
CA ILE A 269 -16.01 10.73 0.29
C ILE A 269 -14.73 11.56 0.37
N PRO A 270 -14.81 12.89 0.19
CA PRO A 270 -13.65 13.75 0.31
C PRO A 270 -13.40 14.11 1.78
N LEU A 271 -12.25 13.70 2.33
CA LEU A 271 -11.79 14.10 3.65
C LEU A 271 -10.52 14.94 3.55
N THR A 272 -10.42 15.94 4.42
CA THR A 272 -9.11 16.55 4.67
C THR A 272 -8.21 15.59 5.44
N ILE A 273 -6.88 15.73 5.33
CA ILE A 273 -5.93 14.96 6.16
C ILE A 273 -6.25 15.15 7.66
N GLU A 274 -6.67 16.35 8.07
CA GLU A 274 -7.05 16.62 9.46
C GLU A 274 -8.30 15.87 9.90
N GLN A 275 -9.31 15.76 9.02
CA GLN A 275 -10.49 14.92 9.28
C GLN A 275 -10.15 13.43 9.34
N TYR A 276 -9.28 12.96 8.44
CA TYR A 276 -8.81 11.58 8.48
C TYR A 276 -8.02 11.27 9.76
N ILE A 277 -7.15 12.19 10.20
CA ILE A 277 -6.47 12.08 11.50
C ILE A 277 -7.48 11.97 12.64
N ARG A 278 -8.56 12.75 12.62
CA ARG A 278 -9.59 12.68 13.67
C ARG A 278 -10.27 11.30 13.73
N VAL A 279 -10.46 10.64 12.59
CA VAL A 279 -10.93 9.24 12.54
C VAL A 279 -9.94 8.32 13.25
N LEU A 280 -8.64 8.45 12.97
CA LEU A 280 -7.58 7.66 13.62
C LEU A 280 -7.50 7.93 15.13
N GLU A 281 -7.66 9.18 15.55
CA GLU A 281 -7.69 9.57 16.96
C GLU A 281 -8.88 8.93 17.70
N ILE A 282 -10.07 8.88 17.07
CA ILE A 282 -11.24 8.19 17.63
C ILE A 282 -10.96 6.69 17.79
N VAL A 283 -10.33 6.06 16.79
CA VAL A 283 -9.98 4.63 16.86
C VAL A 283 -9.01 4.36 18.01
N LEU A 284 -7.99 5.20 18.17
CA LEU A 284 -7.04 5.09 19.26
C LEU A 284 -7.66 5.33 20.63
N ASP A 285 -8.54 6.33 20.75
CA ASP A 285 -9.27 6.62 21.99
C ASP A 285 -10.10 5.40 22.39
N LYS A 286 -10.93 4.87 21.48
CA LYS A 286 -11.75 3.68 21.72
C LYS A 286 -10.94 2.46 22.15
N TYR A 287 -9.80 2.22 21.51
CA TYR A 287 -8.93 1.13 21.90
C TYR A 287 -8.29 1.34 23.28
N LYS A 288 -7.80 2.55 23.58
CA LYS A 288 -7.09 2.86 24.83
C LYS A 288 -8.03 3.02 26.04
N SER A 289 -9.23 3.56 25.85
CA SER A 289 -10.16 3.89 26.95
C SER A 289 -11.19 2.80 27.22
N GLU A 290 -11.64 2.10 26.17
CA GLU A 290 -12.76 1.14 26.24
C GLU A 290 -12.33 -0.29 25.85
N GLU A 291 -11.08 -0.50 25.42
CA GLU A 291 -10.58 -1.77 24.85
C GLU A 291 -11.38 -2.25 23.62
N ILE A 292 -12.09 -1.33 22.95
CA ILE A 292 -12.88 -1.65 21.75
C ILE A 292 -12.00 -1.52 20.52
N ARG A 293 -11.90 -2.62 19.76
CA ARG A 293 -11.23 -2.63 18.46
C ARG A 293 -12.21 -2.23 17.37
N VAL A 294 -11.94 -1.12 16.69
CA VAL A 294 -12.63 -0.77 15.44
C VAL A 294 -12.33 -1.84 14.39
N ASP A 295 -13.37 -2.29 13.71
CA ASP A 295 -13.34 -3.31 12.66
C ASP A 295 -14.02 -2.81 11.38
N ARG A 296 -14.07 -3.67 10.36
CA ARG A 296 -14.72 -3.34 9.07
C ARG A 296 -16.19 -2.91 9.20
N THR A 297 -16.93 -3.39 10.20
CA THR A 297 -18.35 -3.06 10.36
C THR A 297 -18.52 -1.62 10.83
N HIS A 298 -17.70 -1.20 11.79
CA HIS A 298 -17.63 0.18 12.26
C HIS A 298 -17.19 1.12 11.15
N LEU A 299 -16.16 0.75 10.36
CA LEU A 299 -15.71 1.55 9.22
C LEU A 299 -16.82 1.68 8.15
N LYS A 300 -17.52 0.59 7.82
CA LYS A 300 -18.65 0.63 6.89
C LYS A 300 -19.74 1.60 7.35
N VAL A 301 -20.05 1.63 8.66
CA VAL A 301 -21.02 2.57 9.23
C VAL A 301 -20.57 4.02 9.03
N LEU A 302 -19.29 4.34 9.24
CA LEU A 302 -18.76 5.69 8.99
C LEU A 302 -18.92 6.08 7.51
N LEU A 303 -18.42 5.23 6.61
CA LEU A 303 -18.47 5.48 5.15
C LEU A 303 -19.91 5.67 4.67
N GLN A 304 -20.81 4.78 5.10
CA GLN A 304 -22.22 4.86 4.75
C GLN A 304 -22.89 6.11 5.34
N SER A 305 -22.55 6.51 6.56
CA SER A 305 -23.07 7.73 7.18
C SER A 305 -22.64 8.98 6.41
N LEU A 306 -21.37 9.08 6.02
CA LEU A 306 -20.85 10.20 5.22
C LEU A 306 -21.52 10.30 3.85
N VAL A 307 -21.71 9.17 3.17
CA VAL A 307 -22.41 9.12 1.87
C VAL A 307 -23.89 9.46 2.02
N ASN A 308 -24.59 8.87 3.00
CA ASN A 308 -26.01 9.11 3.21
C ASN A 308 -26.29 10.55 3.65
N GLU A 309 -25.39 11.16 4.43
CA GLU A 309 -25.50 12.55 4.85
C GLU A 309 -25.58 13.49 3.65
N SER A 310 -24.89 13.18 2.54
CA SER A 310 -24.96 13.96 1.30
C SER A 310 -26.39 14.15 0.80
N SER A 311 -27.27 13.17 0.98
CA SER A 311 -28.66 13.20 0.50
C SER A 311 -29.50 14.33 1.10
N LYS A 312 -29.10 14.85 2.26
CA LYS A 312 -29.79 15.92 2.98
C LYS A 312 -29.49 17.32 2.44
N TYR A 313 -28.47 17.45 1.59
CA TYR A 313 -28.00 18.73 1.07
C TYR A 313 -28.16 18.81 -0.45
N SER A 314 -28.40 20.03 -0.93
CA SER A 314 -28.39 20.38 -2.36
C SER A 314 -27.12 21.13 -2.76
N ASP A 315 -26.43 21.76 -1.80
CA ASP A 315 -25.15 22.42 -1.97
C ASP A 315 -23.99 21.53 -1.46
N SER A 316 -22.88 21.53 -2.19
CA SER A 316 -21.71 20.71 -1.89
C SER A 316 -20.92 21.22 -0.67
N ASN A 317 -20.90 22.54 -0.44
CA ASN A 317 -20.21 23.13 0.72
C ASN A 317 -20.99 22.81 2.00
N ASP A 318 -22.32 22.89 1.98
CA ASP A 318 -23.14 22.54 3.14
C ASP A 318 -22.95 21.08 3.55
N TRP A 319 -22.86 20.17 2.56
CA TRP A 319 -22.53 18.77 2.83
C TRP A 319 -21.14 18.61 3.45
N VAL A 320 -20.10 19.22 2.88
CA VAL A 320 -18.73 19.10 3.44
C VAL A 320 -18.64 19.71 4.84
N ASN A 321 -19.35 20.80 5.11
CA ASN A 321 -19.42 21.40 6.45
C ASN A 321 -20.05 20.47 7.49
N SER A 322 -20.82 19.46 7.07
CA SER A 322 -21.42 18.46 7.97
C SER A 322 -20.48 17.31 8.34
N ILE A 323 -19.37 17.11 7.60
CA ILE A 323 -18.48 15.94 7.76
C ILE A 323 -17.91 15.83 9.17
N ASP A 324 -17.43 16.94 9.74
CA ASP A 324 -16.88 16.97 11.11
C ASP A 324 -17.89 16.46 12.14
N ARG A 325 -19.16 16.85 11.98
CA ARG A 325 -20.24 16.37 12.86
C ARG A 325 -20.44 14.86 12.69
N VAL A 326 -20.48 14.36 11.45
CA VAL A 326 -20.66 12.92 11.19
C VAL A 326 -19.51 12.09 11.78
N ILE A 327 -18.26 12.53 11.62
CA ILE A 327 -17.09 11.87 12.21
C ILE A 327 -17.17 11.88 13.74
N ASN A 328 -17.55 13.01 14.34
CA ASN A 328 -17.69 13.12 15.79
C ASN A 328 -18.84 12.27 16.34
N ASP A 329 -19.95 12.15 15.60
CA ASP A 329 -21.10 11.33 15.97
C ASP A 329 -20.79 9.83 15.85
N TRP A 330 -19.91 9.44 14.90
CA TRP A 330 -19.52 8.05 14.67
C TRP A 330 -18.91 7.37 15.89
N LYS A 331 -18.21 8.10 16.77
CA LYS A 331 -17.65 7.53 18.01
C LYS A 331 -18.71 6.89 18.92
N TYR A 332 -19.98 7.32 18.82
CA TYR A 332 -21.09 6.77 19.58
C TYR A 332 -21.69 5.50 18.92
N CYS A 333 -21.31 5.21 17.68
CA CYS A 333 -21.68 4.00 16.96
C CYS A 333 -20.66 2.86 17.16
N ILE A 334 -19.55 3.12 17.85
CA ILE A 334 -18.53 2.14 18.22
C ILE A 334 -18.82 1.70 19.66
N CYS A 335 -19.36 0.49 19.82
CA CYS A 335 -19.86 -0.03 21.08
C CYS A 335 -19.43 -1.47 21.34
#